data_AF-A0A947WIM3-F1
#
_entry.id   AF-A0A947WIM3-F1
#
_cell.length_a   1.000
_cell.length_b   1.000
_cell.length_c   1.000
_cell.angle_alpha   90.00
_cell.angle_beta   90.00
_cell.angle_gamma   90.00
#
_symmetry.space_group_name_H-M   'P 1'
#
loop_
_entity.id
_entity.type
_entity.pdbx_description
1 polymer ?
#
loop_
_entity_poly.entity_id
_entity_poly.type
_entity_poly.pdbx_seq_one_letter_code
_entity_poly.pdbx_strand_id
1 'polypeptide(L)'
;MDEQSEKDLGELEKTLQSVKESIIKVQKDDAKISDCFVSAQTFDNQKRYMRDLYEEDPDPEILKKVDELEQAAQEEYKKMFSVYDRLSDKEVIDDLHMELEKLYEDYAEKMNYIGEVSDDKLIAILEARDRIKIVFDEMEMWLDRFTEADQRAYERKNELFEKIKKRDDKLQNELVVKSQFHQRIYDTAREKLIKPPKGSERFNFWWWHIGR
;
A
#
# COMPACT_ATOMS: atom_id res chain seq x y z
N MET A 1 21.82 16.43 -10.52
CA MET A 1 20.65 16.09 -9.70
C MET A 1 20.42 17.22 -8.71
N ASP A 2 19.19 17.71 -8.58
CA ASP A 2 18.84 18.70 -7.55
C ASP A 2 18.50 18.02 -6.20
N GLU A 3 18.43 18.82 -5.14
CA GLU A 3 18.22 18.34 -3.75
C GLU A 3 16.88 17.59 -3.59
N GLN A 4 15.85 17.97 -4.34
CA GLN A 4 14.53 17.33 -4.29
C GLN A 4 14.55 15.97 -4.98
N SER A 5 15.25 15.86 -6.11
CA SER A 5 15.45 14.62 -6.86
C SER A 5 16.24 13.59 -6.06
N GLU A 6 17.30 14.01 -5.37
CA GLU A 6 18.07 13.15 -4.46
C GLU A 6 17.21 12.63 -3.30
N LYS A 7 16.35 13.48 -2.76
CA LYS A 7 15.42 13.12 -1.68
C LYS A 7 14.39 12.10 -2.14
N ASP A 8 13.73 12.31 -3.28
CA ASP A 8 12.71 11.39 -3.78
C ASP A 8 13.31 10.02 -4.16
N LEU A 9 14.53 9.99 -4.74
CA LEU A 9 15.27 8.74 -4.95
C LEU A 9 15.62 8.04 -3.63
N GLY A 10 16.08 8.78 -2.62
CA GLY A 10 16.35 8.23 -1.29
C GLY A 10 15.09 7.64 -0.63
N GLU A 11 13.92 8.25 -0.83
CA GLU A 11 12.63 7.69 -0.39
C GLU A 11 12.35 6.36 -1.11
N LEU A 12 12.54 6.29 -2.44
CA LEU A 12 12.34 5.05 -3.20
C LEU A 12 13.30 3.94 -2.78
N GLU A 13 14.59 4.23 -2.58
CA GLU A 13 15.58 3.27 -2.08
C GLU A 13 15.21 2.73 -0.69
N LYS A 14 14.72 3.60 0.20
CA LYS A 14 14.25 3.20 1.54
C LYS A 14 13.03 2.28 1.48
N THR A 15 12.10 2.52 0.55
CA THR A 15 10.95 1.62 0.36
C THR A 15 11.37 0.27 -0.20
N LEU A 16 12.32 0.21 -1.13
CA LEU A 16 12.91 -1.06 -1.61
C LEU A 16 13.60 -1.84 -0.48
N GLN A 17 14.32 -1.14 0.41
CA GLN A 17 14.92 -1.79 1.57
C GLN A 17 13.84 -2.39 2.50
N SER A 18 12.70 -1.71 2.66
CA SER A 18 11.57 -2.22 3.43
C SER A 18 10.96 -3.48 2.79
N VAL A 19 10.86 -3.52 1.45
CA VAL A 19 10.48 -4.73 0.71
C VAL A 19 11.42 -5.89 1.05
N LYS A 20 12.74 -5.70 0.90
CA LYS A 20 13.74 -6.74 1.20
C LYS A 20 13.61 -7.29 2.61
N GLU A 21 13.49 -6.39 3.58
CA GLU A 21 13.39 -6.78 4.99
C GLU A 21 12.10 -7.54 5.30
N SER A 22 10.96 -7.10 4.75
CA SER A 22 9.68 -7.80 4.94
C SER A 22 9.76 -9.22 4.40
N ILE A 23 10.29 -9.40 3.18
CA ILE A 23 10.42 -10.71 2.52
C ILE A 23 11.33 -11.63 3.33
N ILE A 24 12.48 -11.13 3.80
CA ILE A 24 13.41 -11.91 4.64
C ILE A 24 12.73 -12.38 5.93
N LYS A 25 11.94 -11.51 6.59
CA LYS A 25 11.24 -11.86 7.82
C LYS A 25 10.17 -12.91 7.57
N VAL A 26 9.36 -12.74 6.52
CA VAL A 26 8.32 -13.71 6.17
C VAL A 26 8.91 -15.06 5.78
N GLN A 27 10.03 -15.10 5.04
CA GLN A 27 10.72 -16.35 4.72
C GLN A 27 11.18 -17.15 5.94
N LYS A 28 11.43 -16.46 7.06
CA LYS A 28 11.85 -17.01 8.36
C LYS A 28 10.69 -17.24 9.33
N ASP A 29 9.45 -17.02 8.89
CA ASP A 29 8.25 -17.06 9.73
C ASP A 29 8.26 -16.03 10.89
N ASP A 30 9.05 -14.96 10.78
CA ASP A 30 9.20 -13.88 11.76
C ASP A 30 8.19 -12.73 11.53
N ALA A 31 7.42 -12.77 10.45
CA ALA A 31 6.46 -11.73 10.06
C ALA A 31 5.29 -12.30 9.26
N LYS A 32 4.25 -11.48 9.07
CA LYS A 32 3.05 -11.84 8.31
C LYS A 32 3.22 -11.53 6.83
N ILE A 33 2.56 -12.31 5.96
CA ILE A 33 2.60 -12.08 4.51
C ILE A 33 2.02 -10.72 4.10
N SER A 34 1.05 -10.21 4.89
CA SER A 34 0.51 -8.86 4.76
C SER A 34 1.55 -7.74 4.84
N ASP A 35 2.65 -7.91 5.59
CA ASP A 35 3.74 -6.93 5.65
C ASP A 35 4.47 -6.81 4.31
N CYS A 36 4.58 -7.91 3.56
CA CYS A 36 5.17 -7.92 2.23
C CYS A 36 4.26 -7.25 1.21
N PHE A 37 2.94 -7.49 1.25
CA PHE A 37 1.99 -6.82 0.37
C PHE A 37 2.05 -5.29 0.55
N VAL A 38 2.01 -4.82 1.79
CA VAL A 38 2.11 -3.40 2.12
C VAL A 38 3.41 -2.80 1.61
N SER A 39 4.54 -3.44 1.92
CA SER A 39 5.86 -2.91 1.54
C SER A 39 6.05 -2.87 0.02
N ALA A 40 5.62 -3.92 -0.68
CA ALA A 40 5.72 -4.00 -2.14
C ALA A 40 4.86 -2.94 -2.83
N GLN A 41 3.60 -2.81 -2.42
CA GLN A 41 2.69 -1.83 -3.01
C GLN A 41 3.12 -0.40 -2.70
N THR A 42 3.70 -0.14 -1.52
CA THR A 42 4.27 1.17 -1.17
C THR A 42 5.43 1.53 -2.12
N PHE A 43 6.34 0.58 -2.40
CA PHE A 43 7.41 0.79 -3.37
C PHE A 43 6.86 1.09 -4.77
N ASP A 44 5.88 0.31 -5.25
CA ASP A 44 5.30 0.51 -6.57
C ASP A 44 4.56 1.85 -6.70
N ASN A 45 3.87 2.30 -5.64
CA ASN A 45 3.24 3.61 -5.60
C ASN A 45 4.28 4.74 -5.70
N GLN A 46 5.36 4.66 -4.92
CA GLN A 46 6.44 5.65 -4.95
C GLN A 46 7.18 5.65 -6.30
N LYS A 47 7.45 4.47 -6.86
CA LYS A 47 8.05 4.30 -8.20
C LYS A 47 7.21 5.01 -9.26
N ARG A 48 5.89 4.79 -9.23
CA ARG A 48 4.95 5.41 -10.17
C ARG A 48 4.82 6.91 -9.94
N TYR A 49 4.82 7.35 -8.69
CA TYR A 49 4.88 8.77 -8.36
C TYR A 49 6.08 9.44 -9.03
N MET A 50 7.27 8.86 -8.87
CA MET A 50 8.50 9.36 -9.48
C MET A 50 8.43 9.35 -11.01
N ARG A 51 7.99 8.25 -11.64
CA ARG A 51 7.89 8.22 -13.10
C ARG A 51 7.00 9.32 -13.66
N ASP A 52 5.80 9.50 -13.11
CA ASP A 52 4.89 10.56 -13.56
C ASP A 52 5.51 11.96 -13.34
N LEU A 53 6.28 12.17 -12.27
CA LEU A 53 6.95 13.46 -11.99
C LEU A 53 8.00 13.81 -13.05
N TYR A 54 8.74 12.81 -13.53
CA TYR A 54 9.78 12.97 -14.53
C TYR A 54 9.32 12.56 -15.95
N GLU A 55 8.02 12.39 -16.19
CA GLU A 55 7.47 12.18 -17.54
C GLU A 55 7.38 13.51 -18.31
N GLU A 56 7.12 14.63 -17.62
CA GLU A 56 6.94 15.96 -18.23
C GLU A 56 8.27 16.65 -18.57
N ASP A 57 9.29 16.48 -17.72
CA ASP A 57 10.69 16.90 -17.97
C ASP A 57 11.63 15.75 -17.58
N PRO A 58 11.93 14.83 -18.53
CA PRO A 58 12.64 13.61 -18.21
C PRO A 58 14.11 13.88 -17.91
N ASP A 59 14.50 13.61 -16.66
CA ASP A 59 15.90 13.39 -16.27
C ASP A 59 16.26 11.91 -16.53
N PRO A 60 17.08 11.61 -17.57
CA PRO A 60 17.42 10.24 -17.92
C PRO A 60 18.19 9.50 -16.83
N GLU A 61 18.92 10.21 -15.96
CA GLU A 61 19.69 9.60 -14.88
C GLU A 61 18.74 9.07 -13.79
N ILE A 62 17.71 9.85 -13.45
CA ILE A 62 16.69 9.47 -12.49
C ILE A 62 15.86 8.30 -13.02
N LEU A 63 15.37 8.38 -14.26
CA LEU A 63 14.58 7.30 -14.86
C LEU A 63 15.38 5.99 -14.93
N LYS A 64 16.66 6.06 -15.32
CA LYS A 64 17.56 4.90 -15.28
C LYS A 64 17.67 4.33 -13.86
N LYS A 65 17.77 5.18 -12.83
CA LYS A 65 17.85 4.72 -11.44
C LYS A 65 16.56 4.07 -10.97
N VAL A 66 15.41 4.61 -11.35
CA VAL A 66 14.09 4.01 -11.10
C VAL A 66 14.00 2.62 -11.72
N ASP A 67 14.49 2.44 -12.95
CA ASP A 67 14.50 1.14 -13.64
C ASP A 67 15.44 0.13 -12.97
N GLU A 68 16.61 0.56 -12.49
CA GLU A 68 17.53 -0.29 -11.72
C GLU A 68 16.87 -0.78 -10.41
N LEU A 69 16.16 0.11 -9.71
CA LEU A 69 15.45 -0.23 -8.48
C LEU A 69 14.25 -1.13 -8.74
N GLU A 70 13.54 -0.94 -9.84
CA GLU A 70 12.47 -1.83 -10.29
C GLU A 70 12.99 -3.24 -10.55
N GLN A 71 14.09 -3.39 -11.29
CA GLN A 71 14.69 -4.72 -11.51
C GLN A 71 15.10 -5.39 -10.20
N ALA A 72 15.70 -4.64 -9.28
CA ALA A 72 16.04 -5.15 -7.96
C ALA A 72 14.79 -5.62 -7.18
N ALA A 73 13.70 -4.85 -7.22
CA ALA A 73 12.44 -5.24 -6.59
C ALA A 73 11.87 -6.53 -7.18
N GLN A 74 11.89 -6.68 -8.51
CA GLN A 74 11.40 -7.88 -9.19
C GLN A 74 12.16 -9.15 -8.76
N GLU A 75 13.47 -9.07 -8.55
CA GLU A 75 14.26 -10.19 -8.03
C GLU A 75 13.89 -10.54 -6.58
N GLU A 76 13.58 -9.55 -5.74
CA GLU A 76 13.11 -9.78 -4.38
C GLU A 76 11.72 -10.41 -4.37
N TYR A 77 10.81 -9.90 -5.20
CA TYR A 77 9.47 -10.46 -5.35
C TYR A 77 9.51 -11.94 -5.75
N LYS A 78 10.44 -12.35 -6.63
CA LYS A 78 10.61 -13.78 -6.95
C LYS A 78 10.90 -14.66 -5.72
N LYS A 79 11.54 -14.12 -4.69
CA LYS A 79 11.85 -14.87 -3.46
C LYS A 79 10.59 -15.14 -2.62
N MET A 80 9.56 -14.32 -2.73
CA MET A 80 8.28 -14.54 -2.05
C MET A 80 7.51 -15.75 -2.56
N PHE A 81 7.77 -16.25 -3.79
CA PHE A 81 7.13 -17.48 -4.27
C PHE A 81 7.36 -18.66 -3.33
N SER A 82 8.57 -18.76 -2.77
CA SER A 82 8.89 -19.80 -1.79
C SER A 82 8.06 -19.72 -0.50
N VAL A 83 7.43 -18.58 -0.20
CA VAL A 83 6.52 -18.41 0.94
C VAL A 83 5.11 -18.83 0.54
N TYR A 84 4.62 -18.38 -0.63
CA TYR A 84 3.29 -18.72 -1.12
C TYR A 84 3.07 -20.23 -1.24
N ASP A 85 4.06 -20.97 -1.74
CA ASP A 85 3.96 -22.44 -1.89
C ASP A 85 3.73 -23.18 -0.56
N ARG A 86 3.94 -22.53 0.59
CA ARG A 86 3.74 -23.09 1.93
C ARG A 86 2.39 -22.74 2.56
N LEU A 87 1.70 -21.73 2.04
CA LEU A 87 0.46 -21.21 2.62
C LEU A 87 -0.73 -21.64 1.76
N SER A 88 -1.80 -22.09 2.40
CA SER A 88 -3.08 -22.21 1.71
C SER A 88 -3.69 -20.83 1.48
N ASP A 89 -4.45 -20.69 0.40
CA ASP A 89 -5.16 -19.44 0.09
C ASP A 89 -6.06 -18.98 1.24
N LYS A 90 -6.60 -19.94 2.03
CA LYS A 90 -7.38 -19.65 3.24
C LYS A 90 -6.53 -18.97 4.32
N GLU A 91 -5.31 -19.45 4.57
CA GLU A 91 -4.40 -18.84 5.55
C GLU A 91 -4.02 -17.42 5.14
N VAL A 92 -3.84 -17.17 3.84
CA VAL A 92 -3.58 -15.82 3.30
C VAL A 92 -4.78 -14.90 3.55
N ILE A 93 -6.01 -15.35 3.26
CA ILE A 93 -7.22 -14.55 3.49
C ILE A 93 -7.45 -14.28 4.98
N ASP A 94 -7.27 -15.29 5.84
CA ASP A 94 -7.43 -15.12 7.29
C ASP A 94 -6.39 -14.12 7.83
N ASP A 95 -5.13 -14.14 7.35
CA ASP A 95 -4.12 -13.13 7.72
C ASP A 95 -4.50 -11.72 7.24
N LEU A 96 -4.91 -11.58 5.97
CA LEU A 96 -5.36 -10.32 5.40
C LEU A 96 -6.54 -9.74 6.18
N HIS A 97 -7.50 -10.57 6.55
CA HIS A 97 -8.66 -10.15 7.34
C HIS A 97 -8.25 -9.63 8.72
N MET A 98 -7.41 -10.39 9.44
CA MET A 98 -6.91 -9.99 10.76
C MET A 98 -6.10 -8.70 10.69
N GLU A 99 -5.26 -8.53 9.66
CA GLU A 99 -4.48 -7.32 9.49
C GLU A 99 -5.39 -6.12 9.16
N LEU A 100 -6.43 -6.33 8.34
CA LEU A 100 -7.38 -5.29 7.99
C LEU A 100 -8.19 -4.80 9.22
N GLU A 101 -8.59 -5.72 10.11
CA GLU A 101 -9.23 -5.36 11.39
C GLU A 101 -8.29 -4.53 12.27
N LYS A 102 -7.04 -4.98 12.45
CA LYS A 102 -6.02 -4.27 13.23
C LYS A 102 -5.72 -2.88 12.66
N LEU A 103 -5.56 -2.76 11.35
CA LEU A 103 -5.35 -1.49 10.68
C LEU A 103 -6.56 -0.57 10.82
N TYR A 104 -7.78 -1.11 10.75
CA TYR A 104 -9.01 -0.34 10.99
C TYR A 104 -9.08 0.19 12.42
N GLU A 105 -8.74 -0.61 13.43
CA GLU A 105 -8.69 -0.17 14.83
C GLU A 105 -7.68 0.97 15.01
N ASP A 106 -6.47 0.80 14.47
CA ASP A 106 -5.42 1.82 14.50
C ASP A 106 -5.85 3.12 13.81
N TYR A 107 -6.48 3.00 12.63
CA TYR A 107 -7.06 4.14 11.92
C TYR A 107 -8.18 4.82 12.71
N ALA A 108 -9.08 4.04 13.33
CA ALA A 108 -10.17 4.56 14.14
C ALA A 108 -9.64 5.31 15.38
N GLU A 109 -8.59 4.80 16.01
CA GLU A 109 -7.93 5.46 17.15
C GLU A 109 -7.32 6.79 16.74
N LYS A 110 -6.53 6.81 15.65
CA LYS A 110 -5.92 8.05 15.11
C LYS A 110 -6.97 9.10 14.75
N MET A 111 -8.16 8.66 14.32
CA MET A 111 -9.30 9.50 13.97
C MET A 111 -10.11 10.04 15.17
N ASN A 112 -9.80 9.66 16.41
CA ASN A 112 -10.54 10.15 17.59
C ASN A 112 -10.27 11.62 17.91
N TYR A 113 -9.18 12.19 17.39
CA TYR A 113 -8.77 13.59 17.64
C TYR A 113 -8.48 14.35 16.36
N ILE A 114 -9.18 14.00 15.26
CA ILE A 114 -8.99 14.67 13.97
C ILE A 114 -9.27 16.19 14.02
N GLY A 115 -9.95 16.62 15.08
CA GLY A 115 -10.16 17.99 15.49
C GLY A 115 -8.90 18.87 15.65
N GLU A 116 -7.77 18.30 16.06
CA GLU A 116 -6.58 19.03 16.55
C GLU A 116 -5.29 18.47 15.90
N VAL A 117 -5.39 18.11 14.63
CA VAL A 117 -4.35 17.35 13.93
C VAL A 117 -3.21 18.27 13.52
N SER A 118 -2.00 17.93 13.98
CA SER A 118 -0.75 18.40 13.40
C SER A 118 -0.46 17.67 12.09
N ASP A 119 0.41 18.23 11.26
CA ASP A 119 0.81 17.66 9.97
C ASP A 119 1.26 16.19 10.09
N ASP A 120 2.10 15.88 11.08
CA ASP A 120 2.58 14.51 11.34
C ASP A 120 1.44 13.54 11.68
N LYS A 121 0.41 14.02 12.40
CA LYS A 121 -0.76 13.21 12.73
C LYS A 121 -1.62 12.98 11.49
N LEU A 122 -1.73 13.97 10.60
CA LEU A 122 -2.44 13.81 9.33
C LEU A 122 -1.74 12.79 8.43
N ILE A 123 -0.41 12.89 8.32
CA ILE A 123 0.40 11.93 7.56
C ILE A 123 0.19 10.52 8.12
N ALA A 124 0.29 10.32 9.44
CA ALA A 124 0.08 9.01 10.05
C ALA A 124 -1.33 8.44 9.83
N ILE A 125 -2.37 9.29 9.79
CA ILE A 125 -3.74 8.90 9.45
C ILE A 125 -3.81 8.43 7.99
N LEU A 126 -3.15 9.14 7.07
CA LEU A 126 -3.15 8.81 5.65
C LEU A 126 -2.32 7.55 5.35
N GLU A 127 -1.21 7.34 6.05
CA GLU A 127 -0.44 6.09 5.99
C GLU A 127 -1.27 4.90 6.48
N ALA A 128 -2.00 5.03 7.58
CA ALA A 128 -2.88 3.95 8.07
C ALA A 128 -3.98 3.63 7.04
N ARG A 129 -4.61 4.66 6.46
CA ARG A 129 -5.61 4.50 5.39
C ARG A 129 -5.03 3.82 4.15
N ASP A 130 -3.81 4.17 3.76
CA ASP A 130 -3.15 3.56 2.60
C ASP A 130 -2.93 2.06 2.82
N ARG A 131 -2.41 1.67 3.99
CA ARG A 131 -2.25 0.26 4.36
C ARG A 131 -3.56 -0.50 4.33
N ILE A 132 -4.64 0.09 4.87
CA ILE A 132 -6.00 -0.49 4.79
C ILE A 132 -6.38 -0.75 3.34
N LYS A 133 -6.16 0.23 2.46
CA LYS A 133 -6.51 0.12 1.04
C LYS A 133 -5.70 -0.98 0.35
N ILE A 134 -4.40 -1.07 0.62
CA ILE A 134 -3.53 -2.12 0.07
C ILE A 134 -4.03 -3.51 0.49
N VAL A 135 -4.23 -3.73 1.80
CA VAL A 135 -4.69 -5.03 2.33
C VAL A 135 -6.10 -5.36 1.82
N PHE A 136 -6.98 -4.37 1.70
CA PHE A 136 -8.31 -4.56 1.14
C PHE A 136 -8.26 -4.97 -0.33
N ASP A 137 -7.52 -4.23 -1.17
CA ASP A 137 -7.38 -4.52 -2.59
C ASP A 137 -6.78 -5.93 -2.81
N GLU A 138 -5.77 -6.32 -2.02
CA GLU A 138 -5.19 -7.66 -2.04
C GLU A 138 -6.23 -8.72 -1.65
N MET A 139 -7.00 -8.49 -0.58
CA MET A 139 -8.07 -9.39 -0.17
C MET A 139 -9.16 -9.53 -1.25
N GLU A 140 -9.54 -8.45 -1.95
CA GLU A 140 -10.51 -8.54 -3.06
C GLU A 140 -10.02 -9.48 -4.16
N MET A 141 -8.75 -9.36 -4.56
CA MET A 141 -8.27 -10.22 -5.65
C MET A 141 -7.95 -11.66 -5.23
N TRP A 142 -7.63 -11.93 -3.96
CA TRP A 142 -7.60 -13.30 -3.45
C TRP A 142 -9.01 -13.91 -3.38
N LEU A 143 -10.02 -13.12 -3.02
CA LEU A 143 -11.43 -13.56 -3.00
C LEU A 143 -11.97 -13.85 -4.42
N ASP A 144 -11.54 -13.11 -5.44
CA ASP A 144 -11.92 -13.33 -6.85
C ASP A 144 -11.37 -14.65 -7.43
N ARG A 145 -10.29 -15.21 -6.85
CA ARG A 145 -9.74 -16.53 -7.21
C ARG A 145 -10.51 -17.70 -6.61
N PHE A 146 -11.30 -17.47 -5.56
CA PHE A 146 -12.13 -18.50 -4.95
C PHE A 146 -13.46 -18.65 -5.70
N THR A 147 -13.74 -19.86 -6.18
CA THR A 147 -15.08 -20.24 -6.67
C THR A 147 -16.07 -20.23 -5.50
N GLU A 148 -16.99 -19.26 -5.45
CA GLU A 148 -18.26 -19.16 -4.67
C GLU A 148 -18.31 -19.64 -3.18
N ALA A 149 -17.22 -20.12 -2.57
CA ALA A 149 -17.29 -21.03 -1.43
C ALA A 149 -17.11 -20.39 -0.04
N ASP A 150 -16.88 -19.08 0.07
CA ASP A 150 -16.83 -18.44 1.39
C ASP A 150 -17.60 -17.11 1.45
N GLN A 151 -18.92 -17.23 1.34
CA GLN A 151 -19.87 -16.14 1.52
C GLN A 151 -19.64 -15.37 2.85
N ARG A 152 -19.11 -16.01 3.89
CA ARG A 152 -18.78 -15.34 5.16
C ARG A 152 -17.56 -14.44 5.07
N ALA A 153 -16.57 -14.77 4.23
CA ALA A 153 -15.42 -13.90 3.99
C ALA A 153 -15.86 -12.64 3.23
N TYR A 154 -16.76 -12.79 2.25
CA TYR A 154 -17.38 -11.68 1.53
C TYR A 154 -18.23 -10.78 2.43
N GLU A 155 -19.07 -11.35 3.30
CA GLU A 155 -19.90 -10.60 4.24
C GLU A 155 -19.04 -9.80 5.22
N ARG A 156 -18.02 -10.43 5.82
CA ARG A 156 -17.10 -9.75 6.75
C ARG A 156 -16.31 -8.63 6.07
N LYS A 157 -15.82 -8.85 4.84
CA LYS A 157 -15.21 -7.80 4.00
C LYS A 157 -16.16 -6.62 3.84
N ASN A 158 -17.41 -6.86 3.46
CA ASN A 158 -18.37 -5.79 3.18
C ASN A 158 -18.70 -4.98 4.44
N GLU A 159 -18.87 -5.63 5.60
CA GLU A 159 -19.05 -4.92 6.88
C GLU A 159 -17.85 -4.02 7.20
N LEU A 160 -16.63 -4.52 7.00
CA LEU A 160 -15.43 -3.76 7.26
C LEU A 160 -15.27 -2.58 6.28
N PHE A 161 -15.61 -2.79 5.00
CA PHE A 161 -15.63 -1.75 3.98
C PHE A 161 -16.58 -0.61 4.33
N GLU A 162 -17.79 -0.92 4.80
CA GLU A 162 -18.72 0.11 5.24
C GLU A 162 -18.19 0.92 6.43
N LYS A 163 -17.52 0.25 7.38
CA LYS A 163 -16.88 0.91 8.52
C LYS A 163 -15.76 1.85 8.07
N ILE A 164 -14.89 1.40 7.15
CA ILE A 164 -13.81 2.21 6.56
C ILE A 164 -14.41 3.42 5.82
N LYS A 165 -15.43 3.23 4.98
CA LYS A 165 -16.08 4.31 4.23
C LYS A 165 -16.64 5.40 5.15
N LYS A 166 -17.34 5.02 6.22
CA LYS A 166 -17.86 5.98 7.22
C LYS A 166 -16.74 6.81 7.87
N ARG A 167 -15.55 6.23 8.04
CA ARG A 167 -14.39 6.92 8.61
C ARG A 167 -13.70 7.82 7.57
N ASP A 168 -13.60 7.39 6.33
CA ASP A 168 -13.14 8.22 5.21
C ASP A 168 -14.03 9.46 5.03
N ASP A 169 -15.35 9.31 5.13
CA ASP A 169 -16.30 10.44 5.09
C ASP A 169 -16.02 11.42 6.24
N LYS A 170 -15.71 10.93 7.45
CA LYS A 170 -15.32 11.76 8.59
C LYS A 170 -14.01 12.50 8.32
N LEU A 171 -13.00 11.82 7.77
CA LEU A 171 -11.70 12.41 7.41
C LEU A 171 -11.87 13.55 6.41
N GLN A 172 -12.61 13.31 5.33
CA GLN A 172 -12.87 14.33 4.31
C GLN A 172 -13.62 15.54 4.88
N ASN A 173 -14.68 15.29 5.65
CA ASN A 173 -15.48 16.38 6.24
C ASN A 173 -14.67 17.23 7.21
N GLU A 174 -13.80 16.63 8.03
CA GLU A 174 -12.99 17.40 8.99
C GLU A 174 -11.81 18.12 8.34
N LEU A 175 -11.23 17.60 7.25
CA LEU A 175 -10.18 18.28 6.47
C LEU A 175 -10.71 19.52 5.75
N VAL A 176 -11.85 19.38 5.06
CA VAL A 176 -12.49 20.47 4.30
C VAL A 176 -12.96 21.61 5.22
N VAL A 177 -13.30 21.29 6.47
CA VAL A 177 -13.80 22.29 7.45
C VAL A 177 -12.67 23.06 8.14
N LYS A 178 -11.42 22.57 8.16
CA LYS A 178 -10.37 23.12 9.05
C LYS A 178 -9.32 24.02 8.42
N SER A 179 -8.85 23.81 7.18
CA SER A 179 -7.85 24.70 6.53
C SER A 179 -7.49 24.29 5.10
N GLN A 180 -7.29 25.27 4.18
CA GLN A 180 -6.69 25.04 2.85
C GLN A 180 -5.28 24.42 2.90
N PHE A 181 -4.57 24.57 4.01
CA PHE A 181 -3.23 24.00 4.19
C PHE A 181 -3.26 22.48 4.40
N HIS A 182 -4.18 21.96 5.22
CA HIS A 182 -4.36 20.52 5.41
C HIS A 182 -4.82 19.82 4.13
N GLN A 183 -5.56 20.52 3.26
CA GLN A 183 -5.90 20.03 1.93
C GLN A 183 -4.65 19.78 1.07
N ARG A 184 -3.64 20.65 1.12
CA ARG A 184 -2.39 20.45 0.37
C ARG A 184 -1.61 19.23 0.87
N ILE A 185 -1.49 19.07 2.19
CA ILE A 185 -0.83 17.88 2.76
C ILE A 185 -1.57 16.61 2.37
N TYR A 186 -2.90 16.63 2.42
CA TYR A 186 -3.73 15.54 1.96
C TYR A 186 -3.51 15.21 0.48
N ASP A 187 -3.49 16.24 -0.38
CA ASP A 187 -3.30 16.06 -1.82
C ASP A 187 -1.89 15.53 -2.15
N THR A 188 -0.84 16.06 -1.51
CA THR A 188 0.54 15.55 -1.66
C THR A 188 0.69 14.13 -1.15
N ALA A 189 0.16 13.82 0.04
CA ALA A 189 0.18 12.46 0.58
C ALA A 189 -0.65 11.50 -0.29
N ARG A 190 -1.77 11.96 -0.85
CA ARG A 190 -2.56 11.18 -1.82
C ARG A 190 -1.76 10.93 -3.11
N GLU A 191 -0.98 11.88 -3.59
CA GLU A 191 -0.14 11.68 -4.78
C GLU A 191 1.06 10.76 -4.54
N LYS A 192 1.68 10.83 -3.36
CA LYS A 192 2.84 10.01 -2.99
C LYS A 192 2.47 8.60 -2.51
N LEU A 193 1.47 8.51 -1.63
CA LEU A 193 1.09 7.27 -0.96
C LEU A 193 -0.08 6.57 -1.67
N ILE A 194 -1.08 7.33 -2.13
CA ILE A 194 -2.39 6.81 -2.57
C ILE A 194 -2.68 7.16 -4.04
N LYS A 195 -1.73 6.93 -4.95
CA LYS A 195 -1.99 7.20 -6.37
C LYS A 195 -3.08 6.23 -6.87
N PRO A 196 -4.26 6.70 -7.34
CA PRO A 196 -5.19 5.82 -8.03
C PRO A 196 -4.47 5.22 -9.25
N PRO A 197 -4.56 3.91 -9.49
CA PRO A 197 -4.02 3.28 -10.69
C PRO A 197 -4.46 4.05 -11.93
N LYS A 198 -3.57 4.23 -12.91
CA LYS A 198 -4.01 4.35 -14.29
C LYS A 198 -4.71 3.01 -14.55
N GLY A 199 -5.98 3.07 -14.95
CA GLY A 199 -6.84 1.88 -15.01
C GLY A 199 -6.13 0.71 -15.69
N SER A 200 -6.33 -0.50 -15.14
CA SER A 200 -5.75 -1.82 -15.51
C SER A 200 -4.35 -2.18 -14.98
N GLU A 201 -3.55 -1.26 -14.43
CA GLU A 201 -2.19 -1.60 -13.95
C GLU A 201 -2.10 -2.08 -12.48
N ARG A 202 -3.23 -2.12 -11.77
CA ARG A 202 -3.26 -2.37 -10.33
C ARG A 202 -2.78 -3.78 -9.92
N PHE A 203 -2.62 -4.67 -10.88
CA PHE A 203 -2.25 -6.05 -10.62
C PHE A 203 -1.45 -6.58 -11.79
N ASN A 204 -0.19 -6.96 -11.56
CA ASN A 204 0.46 -7.90 -12.45
C ASN A 204 1.67 -8.64 -11.85
N PHE A 205 2.44 -8.13 -10.90
CA PHE A 205 3.70 -8.83 -10.61
C PHE A 205 3.52 -10.22 -9.97
N TRP A 206 2.76 -10.33 -8.88
CA TRP A 206 2.57 -11.58 -8.13
C TRP A 206 1.81 -12.66 -8.92
N TRP A 207 0.92 -12.21 -9.81
CA TRP A 207 0.00 -13.05 -10.58
C TRP A 207 0.68 -13.80 -11.73
N TRP A 208 1.72 -13.22 -12.36
CA TRP A 208 2.41 -13.86 -13.50
C TRP A 208 3.15 -15.16 -13.14
N HIS A 209 3.28 -15.43 -11.85
CA HIS A 209 4.08 -16.54 -11.33
C HIS A 209 3.29 -17.51 -10.44
N ILE A 210 2.19 -17.11 -9.81
CA ILE A 210 1.31 -17.99 -9.00
C ILE A 210 0.20 -18.59 -9.90
N GLY A 211 0.58 -19.10 -11.07
CA GLY A 211 -0.37 -19.55 -12.10
C GLY A 211 0.23 -20.45 -13.17
N ARG A 212 1.30 -21.17 -12.84
CA ARG A 212 1.83 -22.28 -13.64
C ARG A 212 1.83 -23.57 -12.85
#